data_AF-A0A353QZC2-F1
#
_entry.id   AF-A0A353QZC2-F1
#
_cell.length_a   1.000
_cell.length_b   1.000
_cell.length_c   1.000
_cell.angle_alpha   90.00
_cell.angle_beta   90.00
_cell.angle_gamma   90.00
#
_symmetry.space_group_name_H-M   'P 1'
#
loop_
_entity.id
_entity.type
_entity.pdbx_description
1 polymer ?
#
loop_
_entity_poly.entity_id
_entity_poly.type
_entity_poly.pdbx_seq_one_letter_code
_entity_poly.pdbx_strand_id
1 'polypeptide(L)' 'MARIIVVTSGKGGVGKTTTSAAFGTGLALRGFKTAVVDFDVGLR' A
#
# COMPACT_ATOMS: atom_id res chain seq x y z
N MET A 1 5.77 15.66 -9.44
CA MET A 1 5.20 14.43 -10.04
C MET A 1 5.14 13.37 -8.95
N ALA A 2 4.01 12.68 -8.77
CA ALA A 2 3.88 11.64 -7.75
C ALA A 2 4.46 10.30 -8.23
N ARG A 3 5.01 9.50 -7.31
CA ARG A 3 5.41 8.11 -7.58
C ARG A 3 4.28 7.19 -7.16
N ILE A 4 3.84 6.30 -8.05
CA ILE A 4 2.78 5.33 -7.78
C ILE A 4 3.42 3.97 -7.52
N ILE A 5 3.06 3.34 -6.41
CA ILE A 5 3.55 2.03 -5.97
C ILE A 5 2.34 1.16 -5.69
N VAL A 6 2.30 -0.03 -6.29
CA VAL A 6 1.20 -1.00 -6.13
C VAL A 6 1.70 -2.18 -5.32
N VAL A 7 1.00 -2.50 -4.24
CA VAL A 7 1.22 -3.71 -3.44
C VAL A 7 0.13 -4.71 -3.82
N THR A 8 0.51 -5.82 -4.46
CA THR A 8 -0.43 -6.83 -4.97
C THR A 8 0.01 -8.27 -4.67
N SER A 9 -0.95 -9.18 -4.64
CA SER A 9 -0.75 -10.62 -4.49
C SER A 9 -2.07 -11.35 -4.77
N GLY A 10 -1.99 -12.46 -5.51
CA GLY A 10 -3.13 -13.32 -5.84
C GLY A 10 -3.66 -14.18 -4.68
N LYS A 11 -3.00 -14.18 -3.51
CA LYS A 11 -3.44 -14.95 -2.34
C LYS A 11 -4.01 -14.04 -1.24
N GLY A 12 -5.09 -14.47 -0.61
CA GLY A 12 -5.66 -13.84 0.58
C GLY A 12 -4.75 -14.00 1.80
N GLY A 13 -4.79 -13.04 2.73
CA GLY A 13 -4.10 -13.16 4.02
C GLY A 13 -2.56 -13.04 4.00
N VAL A 14 -1.97 -12.59 2.89
CA VAL A 14 -0.49 -12.45 2.78
C VAL A 14 0.07 -11.13 3.33
N GLY A 15 -0.75 -10.32 4.00
CA GLY A 15 -0.31 -9.06 4.61
C GLY A 15 -0.19 -7.85 3.66
N LYS A 16 -0.95 -7.83 2.55
CA LYS A 16 -0.97 -6.68 1.61
C LYS A 16 -1.29 -5.36 2.31
N THR A 17 -2.43 -5.31 3.03
CA THR A 17 -2.89 -4.11 3.74
C THR A 17 -1.89 -3.67 4.81
N THR A 18 -1.38 -4.62 5.61
CA THR A 18 -0.37 -4.35 6.64
C THR A 18 0.91 -3.78 6.02
N THR A 19 1.38 -4.35 4.92
CA THR A 19 2.58 -3.89 4.22
C THR A 19 2.37 -2.49 3.64
N SER A 20 1.25 -2.24 2.97
CA SER A 20 0.91 -0.92 2.42
C SER A 20 0.86 0.17 3.50
N ALA A 21 0.22 -0.13 4.65
CA ALA A 21 0.13 0.81 5.76
C ALA A 21 1.51 1.09 6.39
N ALA A 22 2.31 0.05 6.65
CA ALA A 22 3.65 0.20 7.23
C ALA A 22 4.59 0.97 6.28
N PHE A 23 4.56 0.65 4.99
CA PHE A 23 5.35 1.32 3.97
C PHE A 23 4.97 2.80 3.82
N GLY A 24 3.66 3.09 3.75
CA GLY A 24 3.15 4.46 3.70
C GLY A 24 3.52 5.27 4.94
N THR A 25 3.42 4.67 6.13
CA THR A 25 3.83 5.29 7.40
C THR A 25 5.32 5.65 7.38
N GLY A 26 6.18 4.72 6.94
CA GLY A 26 7.62 4.96 6.83
C GLY A 26 7.97 6.10 5.86
N LEU A 27 7.24 6.25 4.77
CA LEU A 27 7.42 7.37 3.83
C LEU A 27 6.95 8.70 4.45
N ALA A 28 5.79 8.72 5.09
CA ALA A 28 5.28 9.92 5.76
C ALA A 28 6.23 10.40 6.87
N LEU A 29 6.76 9.47 7.69
CA LEU A 29 7.75 9.78 8.74
C LEU A 29 9.07 10.35 8.18
N ARG A 30 9.41 10.03 6.93
CA ARG A 30 10.59 10.58 6.23
C ARG A 30 10.29 11.92 5.52
N GLY A 31 9.12 12.52 5.76
CA GLY A 31 8.74 13.82 5.22
C GLY A 31 8.18 13.78 3.79
N PHE A 32 7.93 12.60 3.23
CA PHE A 32 7.27 12.51 1.92
C PHE A 32 5.77 12.78 2.06
N LYS A 33 5.20 13.57 1.15
CA LYS A 33 3.74 13.65 1.00
C LYS A 33 3.25 12.29 0.48
N THR A 34 2.61 11.52 1.35
CA THR A 34 2.22 10.13 1.09
C THR A 34 0.71 9.97 1.23
N ALA A 35 0.12 9.21 0.30
CA ALA A 35 -1.25 8.74 0.38
C ALA A 35 -1.24 7.22 0.18
N VAL A 36 -1.99 6.50 1.01
CA VAL A 36 -2.25 5.06 0.84
C VAL A 36 -3.69 4.91 0.40
N VAL A 37 -3.91 4.16 -0.68
CA VAL A 37 -5.24 3.85 -1.21
C VAL A 37 -5.38 2.33 -1.22
N ASP A 38 -6.38 1.83 -0.51
CA ASP A 38 -6.71 0.41 -0.48
C ASP A 38 -7.85 0.14 -1.47
N PHE A 39 -7.63 -0.80 -2.37
CA PHE A 39 -8.63 -1.26 -3.33
C PHE A 39 -8.86 -2.74 -3.08
N ASP A 40 -9.90 -3.04 -2.32
CA ASP A 40 -10.36 -4.42 -2.15
C ASP A 40 -11.16 -4.85 -3.39
N VAL A 41 -10.43 -5.11 -4.47
CA VAL A 41 -10.96 -5.75 -5.67
C VAL A 41 -10.92 -7.25 -5.40
N GLY A 42 -12.07 -7.82 -5.06
CA GLY A 42 -12.24 -9.26 -5.03
C GLY A 42 -11.91 -9.83 -6.41
N LEU A 43 -10.70 -10.38 -6.55
CA LEU A 43 -10.29 -11.12 -7.74
C LEU A 43 -11.04 -12.46 -7.68
N ARG A 44 -12.24 -12.48 -8.26
CA ARG A 44 -12.99 -13.70 -8.58
C ARG A 44 -12.54 -14.24 -9.93
#